data_AF-A0A920NIM9-F1
#
_entry.id   AF-A0A920NIM9-F1
#
_cell.length_a   1.000
_cell.length_b   1.000
_cell.length_c   1.000
_cell.angle_alpha   90.00
_cell.angle_beta   90.00
_cell.angle_gamma   90.00
#
_symmetry.space_group_name_H-M   'P 1'
#
loop_
_entity.id
_entity.type
_entity.pdbx_description
1 polymer ?
#
loop_
_entity_poly.entity_id
_entity_poly.type
_entity_poly.pdbx_seq_one_letter_code
_entity_poly.pdbx_strand_id
1 'polypeptide(L)'
;MSEEGQNVISSKTLGNRLQITPAQIRKDLSYFGRFGKQGRGYKVDSLIEELTNILGLNRQWNSCIVGVGRLGKAIINYPGFVPEGF
;
A
#
# COMPACT_ATOMS: atom_id res chain seq x y z
N MET A 1 -6.60 -12.13 -5.88
CA MET A 1 -6.72 -12.18 -7.36
C MET A 1 -6.36 -10.80 -7.89
N SER A 2 -5.29 -10.68 -8.67
CA SER A 2 -5.01 -9.47 -9.45
C SER A 2 -6.07 -9.40 -10.55
N GLU A 3 -7.19 -8.71 -10.28
CA GLU A 3 -8.42 -8.77 -11.09
C GLU A 3 -8.31 -8.13 -12.48
N GLU A 4 -7.19 -7.49 -12.80
CA GLU A 4 -6.80 -7.20 -14.16
C GLU A 4 -5.53 -8.00 -14.40
N GLY A 5 -5.51 -8.96 -15.33
CA GLY A 5 -4.34 -9.76 -15.71
C GLY A 5 -3.17 -8.94 -16.31
N GLN A 6 -3.00 -7.69 -15.89
CA GLN A 6 -1.89 -6.81 -16.21
C GLN A 6 -0.76 -7.08 -15.22
N ASN A 7 0.24 -7.85 -15.66
CA ASN A 7 1.46 -8.08 -14.89
C ASN A 7 2.32 -6.81 -14.75
N VAL A 8 2.01 -5.74 -15.49
CA VAL A 8 2.76 -4.49 -15.53
C VAL A 8 1.82 -3.29 -15.60
N ILE A 9 2.05 -2.27 -14.77
CA ILE A 9 1.30 -1.01 -14.74
C ILE A 9 2.20 0.20 -15.00
N SER A 10 1.70 1.19 -15.75
CA SER A 10 2.46 2.42 -16.04
C SER A 10 2.23 3.52 -15.00
N SER A 11 3.19 4.45 -14.86
CA SER A 11 3.02 5.65 -14.03
C SER A 11 1.87 6.54 -14.51
N LYS A 12 1.50 6.47 -15.81
CA LYS A 12 0.35 7.21 -16.37
C LYS A 12 -0.97 6.61 -15.89
N THR A 13 -1.08 5.28 -15.92
CA THR A 13 -2.26 4.56 -15.45
C THR A 13 -2.47 4.77 -13.95
N LEU A 14 -1.41 4.65 -13.15
CA LEU A 14 -1.44 4.95 -11.72
C LEU A 14 -1.83 6.41 -11.46
N GLY A 15 -1.27 7.36 -12.22
CA GLY A 15 -1.57 8.78 -12.05
C GLY A 15 -3.04 9.12 -12.29
N ASN A 16 -3.64 8.49 -13.30
CA ASN A 16 -5.07 8.66 -13.58
C ASN A 16 -5.96 8.10 -12.46
N ARG A 17 -5.60 6.95 -11.87
CA ARG A 17 -6.38 6.33 -10.77
C ARG A 17 -6.24 7.09 -9.45
N LEU A 18 -5.04 7.58 -9.17
CA LEU A 18 -4.70 8.23 -7.89
C LEU A 18 -4.83 9.76 -7.96
N GLN A 19 -5.21 10.33 -9.12
CA GLN A 19 -5.28 11.78 -9.37
C GLN A 19 -3.95 12.51 -9.07
N ILE A 20 -2.82 11.88 -9.38
CA ILE A 20 -1.48 12.42 -9.18
C ILE A 20 -0.70 12.41 -10.50
N THR A 21 0.30 13.29 -10.61
CA THR A 21 1.07 13.36 -11.86
C THR A 21 1.98 12.13 -12.02
N PRO A 22 2.21 11.64 -13.25
CA PRO A 22 3.15 10.55 -13.49
C PRO A 22 4.59 10.86 -13.03
N ALA A 23 4.96 12.15 -12.99
CA ALA A 23 6.25 12.61 -12.48
C ALA A 23 6.38 12.44 -10.96
N GLN A 24 5.33 12.75 -10.21
CA GLN A 24 5.29 12.52 -8.75
C GLN A 24 5.40 11.03 -8.44
N ILE A 25 4.64 10.17 -9.11
CA ILE A 25 4.74 8.70 -8.92
C ILE A 25 6.16 8.20 -9.14
N ARG A 26 6.81 8.65 -10.23
CA ARG A 26 8.20 8.26 -10.51
C ARG A 26 9.14 8.74 -9.40
N LYS A 27 8.97 9.97 -8.92
CA LYS A 27 9.79 10.55 -7.85
C LYS A 27 9.62 9.77 -6.55
N ASP A 28 8.38 9.51 -6.14
CA ASP A 28 8.06 8.85 -4.88
C ASP A 28 8.55 7.39 -4.89
N LEU A 29 8.29 6.65 -5.97
CA LEU A 29 8.81 5.28 -6.09
C LEU A 29 10.35 5.27 -6.16
N SER A 30 10.97 6.20 -6.90
CA SER A 30 12.44 6.28 -6.93
C SER A 30 13.07 6.59 -5.56
N TYR A 31 12.34 7.22 -4.65
CA TYR A 31 12.80 7.48 -3.29
C TYR A 31 12.97 6.20 -2.47
N PHE A 32 12.07 5.23 -2.66
CA PHE A 32 12.09 3.98 -1.90
C PHE A 32 12.95 2.87 -2.54
N GLY A 33 13.39 3.04 -3.79
CA GLY A 33 14.21 2.05 -4.47
C GLY A 33 14.06 2.07 -6.00
N ARG A 34 14.57 1.02 -6.66
CA ARG A 34 14.46 0.87 -8.12
C ARG A 34 13.23 0.03 -8.46
N PHE A 35 12.07 0.67 -8.48
CA PHE A 35 10.82 0.07 -8.95
C PHE A 35 10.84 -0.06 -10.49
N GLY A 36 11.42 -1.15 -10.99
CA GLY A 36 11.42 -1.50 -12.42
C GLY A 36 12.48 -0.80 -13.28
N LYS A 37 12.42 -1.07 -14.60
CA LYS A 37 13.27 -0.43 -15.62
C LYS A 37 12.54 0.74 -16.26
N GLN A 38 13.22 1.88 -16.36
CA GLN A 38 12.73 3.09 -17.02
C GLN A 38 12.13 2.75 -18.39
N GLY A 39 10.87 3.15 -18.63
CA GLY A 39 10.16 2.95 -19.90
C GLY A 39 9.36 1.66 -20.06
N ARG A 40 9.47 0.67 -19.14
CA ARG A 40 8.66 -0.58 -19.23
C ARG A 40 7.46 -0.63 -18.28
N GLY A 41 7.37 0.27 -17.29
CA GLY A 41 6.35 0.23 -16.24
C GLY A 41 6.79 -0.60 -15.02
N TYR A 42 5.89 -0.74 -14.06
CA TYR A 42 6.10 -1.41 -12.78
C TYR A 42 5.46 -2.78 -12.81
N LYS A 43 6.18 -3.84 -12.43
CA LYS A 43 5.55 -5.14 -12.23
C LYS A 43 4.60 -5.05 -11.04
N VAL A 44 3.35 -5.45 -11.22
CA VAL A 44 2.31 -5.27 -10.19
C VAL A 44 2.68 -6.05 -8.92
N ASP A 45 3.03 -7.33 -9.05
CA ASP A 45 3.36 -8.17 -7.89
C ASP A 45 4.57 -7.64 -7.12
N SER A 46 5.66 -7.28 -7.82
CA SER A 46 6.85 -6.71 -7.19
C SER A 46 6.59 -5.35 -6.54
N LEU A 47 5.76 -4.52 -7.16
CA LEU A 47 5.37 -3.22 -6.59
C LEU A 47 4.57 -3.41 -5.30
N ILE A 48 3.63 -4.36 -5.27
CA ILE A 48 2.86 -4.68 -4.07
C ILE A 48 3.79 -5.21 -2.97
N GLU A 49 4.69 -6.12 -3.30
CA GLU A 49 5.65 -6.69 -2.34
C GLU A 49 6.55 -5.61 -1.73
N GLU A 50 7.16 -4.75 -2.56
CA GLU A 50 8.01 -3.66 -2.08
C GLU A 50 7.22 -2.66 -1.22
N LEU A 51 6.02 -2.25 -1.63
CA LEU A 51 5.18 -1.34 -0.84
C LEU A 51 4.74 -1.97 0.49
N THR A 52 4.40 -3.25 0.49
CA THR A 52 4.05 -4.01 1.71
C THR A 52 5.22 -4.00 2.70
N ASN A 53 6.44 -4.20 2.19
CA ASN A 53 7.67 -4.17 2.98
C ASN A 53 7.97 -2.76 3.52
N ILE A 54 7.87 -1.71 2.68
CA ILE A 54 8.12 -0.31 3.05
C ILE A 54 7.14 0.16 4.13
N LEU A 55 5.85 -0.17 3.97
CA LEU A 55 4.80 0.19 4.92
C LEU A 55 4.80 -0.71 6.16
N GLY A 56 5.57 -1.80 6.16
CA GLY A 56 5.62 -2.76 7.26
C GLY A 56 4.30 -3.48 7.48
N LEU A 57 3.55 -3.77 6.41
CA LEU A 57 2.28 -4.50 6.45
C LEU A 57 2.49 -6.03 6.56
N ASN A 58 3.73 -6.48 6.44
CA ASN A 58 4.15 -7.88 6.59
C ASN A 58 4.58 -8.23 8.03
N ARG A 59 4.29 -7.38 9.02
CA ARG A 59 4.63 -7.63 10.43
C ARG A 59 3.51 -7.25 11.38
N GLN A 60 3.51 -7.86 12.55
CA GLN A 60 2.63 -7.47 13.65
C GLN A 60 3.19 -6.26 14.38
N TRP A 61 2.30 -5.32 14.71
CA TRP A 61 2.63 -4.11 15.45
C TRP A 61 2.00 -4.14 16.83
N ASN A 62 2.84 -4.26 17.86
CA ASN A 62 2.39 -4.13 19.24
C ASN A 62 1.90 -2.69 19.47
N SER A 63 0.60 -2.53 19.63
CA SER A 63 -0.08 -1.23 19.75
C SER A 63 -1.00 -1.25 20.95
N CYS A 64 -1.22 -0.09 21.58
CA CYS A 64 -2.18 0.06 22.67
C CYS A 64 -2.99 1.35 22.50
N ILE A 65 -4.18 1.38 23.12
CA ILE A 65 -5.05 2.55 23.14
C ILE A 65 -5.07 3.08 24.57
N VAL A 66 -4.76 4.37 24.73
CA VAL A 66 -4.84 5.06 26.02
C VAL A 66 -6.11 5.89 26.05
N GLY A 67 -7.00 5.58 26.99
CA GLY A 67 -8.31 6.22 27.12
C GLY A 67 -9.41 5.51 26.35
N VAL A 68 -10.31 4.82 27.06
CA VAL A 68 -11.41 4.02 26.48
C VAL A 68 -12.75 4.75 26.58
N GLY A 69 -12.75 6.02 26.17
CA GLY A 69 -13.96 6.83 26.00
C GLY A 69 -14.77 6.39 24.77
N ARG A 70 -15.69 7.25 24.31
CA ARG A 70 -16.53 6.93 23.12
C ARG A 70 -15.69 6.60 21.88
N LEU A 71 -14.62 7.36 21.64
CA LEU A 71 -13.72 7.13 20.50
C LEU A 71 -12.88 5.86 20.68
N GLY A 72 -12.31 5.65 21.87
CA GLY A 72 -11.52 4.44 22.16
C GLY A 72 -12.35 3.16 21.96
N LYS A 73 -13.61 3.17 22.40
CA LYS A 73 -14.55 2.05 22.15
C LYS A 73 -14.84 1.86 20.66
N ALA A 74 -15.02 2.94 19.89
CA ALA A 74 -15.25 2.84 18.46
C ALA A 74 -14.04 2.24 17.72
N ILE A 75 -12.82 2.61 18.11
CA ILE A 75 -11.59 2.06 17.53
C ILE A 75 -11.43 0.58 17.87
N ILE A 76 -11.65 0.18 19.13
CA ILE A 76 -11.56 -1.23 19.57
C ILE A 76 -12.57 -2.12 18.83
N ASN A 77 -13.78 -1.59 18.62
CA ASN A 77 -14.84 -2.32 17.93
C ASN A 77 -14.74 -2.27 16.40
N TYR A 78 -13.71 -1.63 15.84
CA TYR A 78 -13.51 -1.59 14.41
C TYR A 78 -13.07 -2.98 13.90
N PRO A 79 -13.81 -3.62 12.98
CA PRO A 79 -13.53 -4.98 12.53
C PRO A 79 -12.12 -5.17 11.95
N GLY A 80 -11.52 -4.13 11.39
CA GLY A 80 -10.17 -4.20 10.83
C GLY A 80 -9.04 -4.32 11.87
N PHE A 81 -9.33 -4.22 13.17
CA PHE A 81 -8.39 -4.54 14.25
C PHE A 81 -8.66 -5.90 14.92
N VAL A 82 -9.75 -6.57 14.56
CA VAL A 82 -9.95 -7.96 14.96
C VAL A 82 -8.95 -8.78 14.13
N PRO A 83 -8.09 -9.61 14.75
CA PRO A 83 -7.26 -10.54 14.00
C PRO A 83 -8.22 -11.37 13.15
N GLU A 84 -8.00 -11.44 11.83
CA GLU A 84 -8.70 -12.41 11.01
C GLU A 84 -8.46 -13.79 11.63
N GLY A 85 -9.45 -14.28 12.37
CA GLY A 85 -9.43 -15.59 12.99
C GLY A 85 -9.47 -16.62 11.87
N PHE A 86 -8.48 -17.50 11.86
CA PHE A 86 -8.68 -18.88 11.44
C PHE A 86 -9.45 -19.63 12.53
#